data_AF-A0A966E9Y0-F1
#
_entry.id   AF-A0A966E9Y0-F1
#
_cell.length_a   1.000
_cell.length_b   1.000
_cell.length_c   1.000
_cell.angle_alpha   90.00
_cell.angle_beta   90.00
_cell.angle_gamma   90.00
#
_symmetry.space_group_name_H-M   'P 1'
#
loop_
_entity.id
_entity.type
_entity.pdbx_description
1 polymer ?
#
loop_
_entity_poly.entity_id
_entity_poly.type
_entity_poly.pdbx_seq_one_letter_code
_entity_poly.pdbx_strand_id
1 'polypeptide(L)'
;MKFATSMAIFFISMIHCLGLHAQSASLELIGGEGFADTIVTAQVLATTDLQTHGFSMGLGHDPNTLQIESFDSIRGGALLQALNANSGPDFFEVNMNPANGTGFTVACITDLFNPFDLIPVMNLQVLLEIDYMIIPTAVVGTASTINFTSALGQPPVQTVMVLELAEVTPTLTQGSILVTEPLFLRGDLNQSGTISLLDGVLLLYRVSGLESPGSCNDADDINDDGVLTIGDAVYLFQYMFTGGAPIPGSTGQCGPDQTGNDGLDCVEFLACD
;
A
#
# COMPACT_ATOMS: atom_id res chain seq x y z
N MET A 1 69.55 -13.18 56.45
CA MET A 1 68.14 -12.93 56.84
C MET A 1 67.41 -12.39 55.63
N LYS A 2 66.14 -12.79 55.48
CA LYS A 2 65.33 -12.87 54.26
C LYS A 2 65.23 -11.57 53.42
N PHE A 3 65.34 -11.72 52.10
CA PHE A 3 64.83 -10.77 51.10
C PHE A 3 63.31 -10.82 51.11
N ALA A 4 62.64 -9.67 51.14
CA ALA A 4 61.20 -9.54 50.93
C ALA A 4 60.98 -8.64 49.71
N THR A 5 60.69 -9.27 48.57
CA THR A 5 60.24 -8.64 47.33
C THR A 5 58.79 -8.22 47.50
N SER A 6 58.52 -6.91 47.48
CA SER A 6 57.16 -6.37 47.49
C SER A 6 56.54 -6.54 46.10
N MET A 7 55.52 -7.39 46.02
CA MET A 7 54.79 -7.70 44.78
C MET A 7 53.68 -6.66 44.61
N ALA A 8 53.88 -5.71 43.68
CA ALA A 8 52.84 -4.75 43.32
C ALA A 8 51.75 -5.47 42.50
N ILE A 9 50.58 -5.64 43.10
CA ILE A 9 49.38 -6.15 42.43
C ILE A 9 48.74 -4.99 41.67
N PHE A 10 48.96 -4.92 40.36
CA PHE A 10 48.21 -4.04 39.47
C PHE A 10 46.82 -4.64 39.25
N PHE A 11 45.80 -4.10 39.92
CA PHE A 11 44.41 -4.31 39.54
C PHE A 11 44.13 -3.52 38.27
N ILE A 12 44.31 -4.14 37.11
CA ILE A 12 43.77 -3.63 35.85
C ILE A 12 42.26 -3.85 35.94
N SER A 13 41.53 -2.79 36.27
CA SER A 13 40.09 -2.72 36.05
C SER A 13 39.87 -2.82 34.54
N MET A 14 39.50 -4.01 34.07
CA MET A 14 38.86 -4.15 32.77
C MET A 14 37.49 -3.47 32.86
N ILE A 15 37.48 -2.16 32.60
CA ILE A 15 36.29 -1.48 32.13
C ILE A 15 35.93 -2.21 30.84
N HIS A 16 34.99 -3.15 30.95
CA HIS A 16 34.25 -3.62 29.80
C HIS A 16 33.52 -2.38 29.32
N CYS A 17 34.04 -1.76 28.27
CA CYS A 17 33.23 -0.93 27.40
C CYS A 17 32.17 -1.87 26.83
N LEU A 18 31.08 -2.09 27.58
CA LEU A 18 29.83 -2.52 27.01
C LEU A 18 29.58 -1.48 25.93
N GLY A 19 29.79 -1.87 24.67
CA GLY A 19 29.48 -1.01 23.55
C GLY A 19 28.06 -0.52 23.79
N LEU A 20 27.90 0.80 23.84
CA LEU A 20 26.60 1.44 23.88
C LEU A 20 25.95 1.11 22.54
N HIS A 21 25.33 -0.07 22.42
CA HIS A 21 24.54 -0.41 21.25
C HIS A 21 23.31 0.47 21.36
N ALA A 22 23.27 1.55 20.58
CA ALA A 22 22.06 2.33 20.44
C ALA A 22 21.00 1.34 19.92
N GLN A 23 19.95 1.14 20.71
CA GLN A 23 18.82 0.32 20.29
C GLN A 23 18.31 0.85 18.95
N SER A 24 18.05 -0.05 18.01
CA SER A 24 17.78 0.30 16.63
C SER A 24 16.46 -0.29 16.18
N ALA A 25 15.71 0.55 15.48
CA ALA A 25 14.35 0.30 15.09
C ALA A 25 14.07 1.04 13.78
N SER A 26 13.42 0.38 12.84
CA SER A 26 12.91 1.02 11.62
C SER A 26 11.50 0.55 11.31
N LEU A 27 10.68 1.48 10.79
CA LEU A 27 9.37 1.20 10.24
C LEU A 27 9.36 1.61 8.77
N GLU A 28 8.87 0.73 7.92
CA GLU A 28 8.79 0.93 6.47
C GLU A 28 7.37 0.67 5.99
N LEU A 29 6.82 1.61 5.22
CA LEU A 29 5.52 1.49 4.59
C LEU A 29 5.67 0.90 3.19
N ILE A 30 5.03 -0.23 2.97
CA ILE A 30 4.83 -0.83 1.65
C ILE A 30 3.40 -0.53 1.23
N GLY A 31 3.24 0.20 0.14
CA GLY A 31 1.93 0.42 -0.48
C GLY A 31 1.67 -0.59 -1.60
N GLY A 32 1.06 -0.11 -2.68
CA GLY A 32 0.74 -0.93 -3.83
C GLY A 32 0.18 -0.09 -4.96
N GLU A 33 -0.54 -0.73 -5.86
CA GLU A 33 -1.25 -0.09 -6.96
C GLU A 33 -2.65 -0.67 -7.07
N GLY A 34 -3.58 0.11 -7.59
CA GLY A 34 -4.97 -0.27 -7.79
C GLY A 34 -5.76 0.86 -8.43
N PHE A 35 -7.01 0.62 -8.76
CA PHE A 35 -7.89 1.59 -9.43
C PHE A 35 -9.05 1.99 -8.53
N ALA A 36 -9.87 2.94 -9.00
CA ALA A 36 -11.04 3.43 -8.28
C ALA A 36 -11.93 2.28 -7.77
N ASP A 37 -12.45 2.42 -6.56
CA ASP A 37 -13.32 1.45 -5.88
C ASP A 37 -12.69 0.08 -5.53
N THR A 38 -11.37 -0.09 -5.71
CA THR A 38 -10.67 -1.29 -5.22
C THR A 38 -10.02 -1.08 -3.87
N ILE A 39 -9.80 -2.20 -3.18
CA ILE A 39 -9.03 -2.27 -1.93
C ILE A 39 -7.59 -2.65 -2.25
N VAL A 40 -6.65 -1.85 -1.74
CA VAL A 40 -5.21 -2.13 -1.76
C VAL A 40 -4.73 -2.29 -0.31
N THR A 41 -4.16 -3.45 0.01
CA THR A 41 -3.57 -3.71 1.33
C THR A 41 -2.15 -3.17 1.39
N ALA A 42 -1.96 -2.08 2.15
CA ALA A 42 -0.66 -1.58 2.54
C ALA A 42 -0.15 -2.31 3.79
N GLN A 43 1.16 -2.31 3.99
CA GLN A 43 1.81 -2.96 5.13
C GLN A 43 2.80 -2.03 5.82
N VAL A 44 2.84 -2.08 7.16
CA VAL A 44 3.94 -1.54 7.94
C VAL A 44 4.88 -2.69 8.26
N LEU A 45 6.09 -2.65 7.69
CA LEU A 45 7.17 -3.55 8.04
C LEU A 45 8.01 -2.96 9.17
N ALA A 46 8.43 -3.82 10.10
CA ALA A 46 9.29 -3.44 11.20
C ALA A 46 10.60 -4.24 11.18
N THR A 47 11.68 -3.55 11.55
CA THR A 47 12.97 -4.15 11.89
C THR A 47 13.40 -3.64 13.25
N THR A 48 13.78 -4.53 14.16
CA THR A 48 14.25 -4.20 15.51
C THR A 48 15.46 -5.05 15.85
N ASP A 49 16.35 -4.55 16.69
CA ASP A 49 17.49 -5.33 17.22
C ASP A 49 17.18 -6.05 18.54
N LEU A 50 16.05 -5.72 19.17
CA LEU A 50 15.59 -6.27 20.43
C LEU A 50 14.10 -6.66 20.36
N GLN A 51 13.64 -7.42 21.36
CA GLN A 51 12.23 -7.79 21.50
C GLN A 51 11.37 -6.54 21.80
N THR A 52 10.17 -6.52 21.24
CA THR A 52 9.26 -5.37 21.33
C THR A 52 8.15 -5.63 22.34
N HIS A 53 7.98 -4.71 23.29
CA HIS A 53 6.92 -4.72 24.31
C HIS A 53 5.65 -3.99 23.86
N GLY A 54 5.77 -3.14 22.84
CA GLY A 54 4.68 -2.32 22.37
C GLY A 54 5.16 -1.23 21.43
N PHE A 55 4.19 -0.54 20.85
CA PHE A 55 4.45 0.58 19.95
C PHE A 55 3.25 1.52 19.90
N SER A 56 3.50 2.75 19.48
CA SER A 56 2.45 3.65 19.03
C SER A 56 2.89 4.35 17.76
N MET A 57 1.93 4.67 16.89
CA MET A 57 2.19 5.40 15.65
C MET A 57 0.94 6.08 15.12
N GLY A 58 1.12 7.18 14.41
CA GLY A 58 0.11 7.77 13.53
C GLY A 58 0.48 7.56 12.07
N LEU A 59 -0.50 7.25 11.23
CA LEU A 59 -0.36 7.19 9.78
C LEU A 59 -1.35 8.15 9.13
N GLY A 60 -0.84 9.08 8.33
CA GLY A 60 -1.61 10.00 7.49
C GLY A 60 -1.79 9.47 6.07
N HIS A 61 -2.88 9.88 5.43
CA HIS A 61 -3.19 9.64 4.02
C HIS A 61 -3.99 10.83 3.44
N ASP A 62 -3.98 10.99 2.12
CA ASP A 62 -4.83 11.97 1.43
C ASP A 62 -6.28 11.46 1.34
N PRO A 63 -7.26 12.11 2.01
CA PRO A 63 -8.67 11.69 1.96
C PRO A 63 -9.32 11.90 0.59
N ASN A 64 -8.68 12.64 -0.33
CA ASN A 64 -9.15 12.81 -1.71
C ASN A 64 -8.66 11.69 -2.63
N THR A 65 -7.95 10.69 -2.10
CA THR A 65 -7.51 9.53 -2.88
C THR A 65 -7.77 8.23 -2.16
N LEU A 66 -7.52 8.18 -0.86
CA LEU A 66 -7.57 6.96 -0.06
C LEU A 66 -8.56 7.11 1.09
N GLN A 67 -9.28 6.03 1.38
CA GLN A 67 -10.15 5.93 2.55
C GLN A 67 -9.97 4.59 3.26
N ILE A 68 -10.24 4.58 4.56
CA ILE A 68 -10.30 3.37 5.37
C ILE A 68 -11.76 3.20 5.79
N GLU A 69 -12.39 2.10 5.38
CA GLU A 69 -13.84 1.93 5.54
C GLU A 69 -14.26 1.51 6.94
N SER A 70 -13.44 0.71 7.63
CA SER A 70 -13.81 0.10 8.89
C SER A 70 -12.61 -0.15 9.81
N PHE A 71 -12.89 -0.42 11.08
CA PHE A 71 -11.84 -0.79 12.04
C PHE A 71 -11.14 -2.11 11.66
N ASP A 72 -11.87 -3.03 11.03
CA ASP A 72 -11.33 -4.32 10.59
C ASP A 72 -10.35 -4.20 9.41
N SER A 73 -10.29 -3.02 8.79
CA SER A 73 -9.32 -2.69 7.74
C SER A 73 -7.91 -2.49 8.30
N ILE A 74 -7.74 -2.29 9.61
CA ILE A 74 -6.42 -2.11 10.26
C ILE A 74 -6.18 -3.31 11.18
N ARG A 75 -5.22 -4.16 10.81
CA ARG A 75 -4.97 -5.44 11.46
C ARG A 75 -3.52 -5.57 11.89
N GLY A 76 -3.28 -6.23 13.02
CA GLY A 76 -1.93 -6.66 13.41
C GLY A 76 -1.44 -7.78 12.49
N GLY A 77 -0.16 -7.75 12.11
CA GLY A 77 0.45 -8.83 11.33
C GLY A 77 0.52 -10.16 12.10
N ALA A 78 0.95 -11.22 11.43
CA ALA A 78 0.94 -12.58 11.99
C ALA A 78 1.68 -12.72 13.33
N LEU A 79 2.78 -11.97 13.53
CA LEU A 79 3.52 -11.97 14.81
C LEU A 79 2.70 -11.37 15.95
N LEU A 80 1.94 -10.29 15.70
CA LEU A 80 1.05 -9.71 16.70
C LEU A 80 -0.08 -10.67 17.04
N GLN A 81 -0.68 -11.29 16.02
CA GLN A 81 -1.80 -12.22 16.22
C GLN A 81 -1.39 -13.47 16.99
N ALA A 82 -0.14 -13.92 16.86
CA ALA A 82 0.38 -15.10 17.55
C ALA A 82 0.63 -14.91 19.06
N LEU A 83 0.67 -13.66 19.53
CA LEU A 83 0.88 -13.34 20.95
C LEU A 83 -0.21 -13.95 21.83
N ASN A 84 0.14 -14.21 23.09
CA ASN A 84 -0.76 -14.63 24.16
C ASN A 84 -1.58 -15.87 23.76
N ALA A 85 -0.88 -16.88 23.23
CA ALA A 85 -1.47 -18.12 22.72
C ALA A 85 -2.50 -17.91 21.59
N ASN A 86 -2.19 -17.03 20.65
CA ASN A 86 -3.05 -16.58 19.55
C ASN A 86 -4.26 -15.74 19.97
N SER A 87 -4.21 -15.13 21.16
CA SER A 87 -5.22 -14.15 21.59
C SER A 87 -4.91 -12.75 21.07
N GLY A 88 -3.71 -12.53 20.53
CA GLY A 88 -3.21 -11.22 20.15
C GLY A 88 -2.65 -10.43 21.33
N PRO A 89 -2.26 -9.16 21.11
CA PRO A 89 -1.75 -8.29 22.18
C PRO A 89 -2.82 -8.00 23.25
N ASP A 90 -2.38 -7.80 24.50
CA ASP A 90 -3.26 -7.43 25.62
C ASP A 90 -3.95 -6.06 25.43
N PHE A 91 -3.34 -5.16 24.66
CA PHE A 91 -3.92 -3.89 24.28
C PHE A 91 -3.61 -3.59 22.82
N PHE A 92 -4.65 -3.31 22.02
CA PHE A 92 -4.54 -2.86 20.64
C PHE A 92 -5.69 -1.91 20.33
N GLU A 93 -5.38 -0.62 20.33
CA GLU A 93 -6.36 0.44 20.11
C GLU A 93 -6.08 1.13 18.78
N VAL A 94 -7.12 1.24 17.95
CA VAL A 94 -7.10 2.00 16.70
C VAL A 94 -8.05 3.18 16.84
N ASN A 95 -7.56 4.39 16.56
CA ASN A 95 -8.41 5.57 16.39
C ASN A 95 -8.37 6.00 14.93
N MET A 96 -9.46 5.76 14.19
CA MET A 96 -9.60 6.09 12.76
C MET A 96 -10.06 7.53 12.50
N ASN A 97 -10.42 8.28 13.54
CA ASN A 97 -10.78 9.70 13.42
C ASN A 97 -9.97 10.54 14.42
N PRO A 98 -8.63 10.52 14.32
CA PRO A 98 -7.79 11.30 15.21
C PRO A 98 -8.00 12.80 14.95
N ALA A 99 -7.93 13.60 16.00
CA ALA A 99 -7.84 15.04 15.85
C ALA A 99 -6.57 15.45 15.08
N ASN A 100 -6.54 16.67 14.54
CA ASN A 100 -5.38 17.31 13.91
C ASN A 100 -4.89 16.71 12.57
N GLY A 101 -5.73 15.98 11.83
CA GLY A 101 -5.41 15.57 10.46
C GLY A 101 -6.26 14.40 9.97
N THR A 102 -5.97 13.93 8.77
CA THR A 102 -6.55 12.71 8.19
C THR A 102 -5.58 11.55 8.36
N GLY A 103 -6.09 10.37 8.65
CA GLY A 103 -5.28 9.24 9.05
C GLY A 103 -5.89 8.43 10.17
N PHE A 104 -5.06 7.60 10.80
CA PHE A 104 -5.41 6.87 12.01
C PHE A 104 -4.20 6.81 12.95
N THR A 105 -4.46 6.48 14.21
CA THR A 105 -3.40 6.18 15.19
C THR A 105 -3.60 4.79 15.76
N VAL A 106 -2.50 4.10 16.04
CA VAL A 106 -2.48 2.80 16.71
C VAL A 106 -1.63 2.90 17.98
N ALA A 107 -2.09 2.25 19.04
CA ALA A 107 -1.30 1.96 20.22
C ALA A 107 -1.44 0.48 20.58
N CYS A 108 -0.32 -0.16 20.83
CA CYS A 108 -0.24 -1.59 21.10
C CYS A 108 0.66 -1.86 22.33
N ILE A 109 0.18 -2.70 23.25
CA ILE A 109 0.97 -3.30 24.33
C ILE A 109 0.85 -4.81 24.19
N THR A 110 1.99 -5.50 24.08
CA THR A 110 1.98 -6.94 23.76
C THR A 110 1.41 -7.77 24.90
N ASP A 111 1.85 -7.51 26.13
CA ASP A 111 1.44 -8.24 27.33
C ASP A 111 1.60 -7.34 28.57
N LEU A 112 0.61 -7.34 29.46
CA LEU A 112 0.59 -6.58 30.71
C LEU A 112 1.07 -7.39 31.92
N PHE A 113 1.22 -8.70 31.80
CA PHE A 113 1.49 -9.60 32.91
C PHE A 113 2.74 -10.44 32.70
N ASN A 114 3.53 -10.62 33.76
CA ASN A 114 4.72 -11.47 33.69
C ASN A 114 4.36 -12.96 33.89
N PRO A 115 4.92 -13.91 33.11
CA PRO A 115 5.94 -13.72 32.07
C PRO A 115 5.38 -13.12 30.78
N PHE A 116 6.01 -12.05 30.30
CA PHE A 116 5.56 -11.32 29.12
C PHE A 116 5.74 -12.14 27.84
N ASP A 117 4.69 -12.19 27.01
CA ASP A 117 4.80 -12.55 25.60
C ASP A 117 5.13 -11.29 24.76
N LEU A 118 6.23 -11.36 24.03
CA LEU A 118 6.82 -10.22 23.32
C LEU A 118 6.96 -10.54 21.85
N ILE A 119 6.84 -9.51 21.01
CA ILE A 119 7.18 -9.67 19.59
C ILE A 119 8.70 -9.92 19.53
N PRO A 120 9.16 -10.99 18.85
CA PRO A 120 10.58 -11.29 18.73
C PRO A 120 11.31 -10.19 17.93
N VAL A 121 12.64 -10.26 17.91
CA VAL A 121 13.48 -9.43 17.04
C VAL A 121 12.97 -9.54 15.59
N MET A 122 12.68 -8.40 14.97
CA MET A 122 12.12 -8.35 13.62
C MET A 122 13.18 -7.98 12.58
N ASN A 123 13.06 -8.57 11.39
CA ASN A 123 13.78 -8.15 10.20
C ASN A 123 12.77 -8.11 9.04
N LEU A 124 12.35 -6.89 8.67
CA LEU A 124 11.30 -6.62 7.68
C LEU A 124 10.05 -7.50 7.86
N GLN A 125 9.57 -7.61 9.11
CA GLN A 125 8.36 -8.37 9.43
C GLN A 125 7.12 -7.49 9.38
N VAL A 126 6.01 -8.02 8.89
CA VAL A 126 4.72 -7.31 8.85
C VAL A 126 4.24 -7.08 10.29
N LEU A 127 4.18 -5.81 10.67
CA LEU A 127 3.67 -5.34 11.96
C LEU A 127 2.19 -5.01 11.87
N LEU A 128 1.77 -4.30 10.82
CA LEU A 128 0.38 -3.95 10.55
C LEU A 128 0.05 -4.18 9.07
N GLU A 129 -1.19 -4.55 8.81
CA GLU A 129 -1.82 -4.57 7.48
C GLU A 129 -2.97 -3.55 7.47
N ILE A 130 -3.06 -2.75 6.41
CA ILE A 130 -4.03 -1.67 6.27
C ILE A 130 -4.70 -1.77 4.91
N ASP A 131 -5.99 -2.07 4.90
CA ASP A 131 -6.81 -2.05 3.71
C ASP A 131 -7.25 -0.61 3.43
N TYR A 132 -6.72 -0.02 2.36
CA TYR A 132 -7.17 1.25 1.82
C TYR A 132 -8.08 1.00 0.63
N MET A 133 -9.25 1.63 0.62
CA MET A 133 -10.03 1.78 -0.60
C MET A 133 -9.57 3.03 -1.35
N ILE A 134 -9.34 2.89 -2.65
CA ILE A 134 -9.12 4.03 -3.55
C ILE A 134 -10.49 4.64 -3.85
N ILE A 135 -10.67 5.92 -3.57
CA ILE A 135 -11.99 6.54 -3.72
C ILE A 135 -12.41 6.65 -5.19
N PRO A 136 -13.71 6.63 -5.52
CA PRO A 136 -14.19 6.68 -6.91
C PRO A 136 -13.71 7.90 -7.71
N THR A 137 -13.35 8.99 -7.04
CA THR A 137 -12.90 10.24 -7.67
C THR A 137 -11.37 10.41 -7.69
N ALA A 138 -10.63 9.37 -7.31
CA ALA A 138 -9.18 9.38 -7.35
C ALA A 138 -8.69 9.54 -8.79
N VAL A 139 -7.67 10.38 -8.99
CA VAL A 139 -7.14 10.66 -10.33
C VAL A 139 -6.09 9.62 -10.70
N VAL A 140 -6.26 8.95 -11.83
CA VAL A 140 -5.28 8.00 -12.39
C VAL A 140 -3.90 8.65 -12.54
N GLY A 141 -2.86 7.87 -12.25
CA GLY A 141 -1.46 8.33 -12.20
C GLY A 141 -1.06 9.02 -10.89
N THR A 142 -2.00 9.26 -9.97
CA THR A 142 -1.68 9.84 -8.66
C THR A 142 -0.98 8.81 -7.77
N ALA A 143 0.22 9.13 -7.30
CA ALA A 143 0.88 8.40 -6.22
C ALA A 143 0.53 9.03 -4.86
N SER A 144 -0.51 8.52 -4.19
CA SER A 144 -0.94 9.03 -2.88
C SER A 144 -0.03 8.52 -1.78
N THR A 145 0.62 9.45 -1.07
CA THR A 145 1.56 9.11 0.00
C THR A 145 0.82 8.66 1.25
N ILE A 146 1.28 7.56 1.84
CA ILE A 146 0.95 7.15 3.21
C ILE A 146 2.15 7.50 4.07
N ASN A 147 1.95 8.28 5.12
CA ASN A 147 3.06 8.78 5.92
C ASN A 147 2.91 8.53 7.41
N PHE A 148 3.99 8.09 8.06
CA PHE A 148 4.14 8.18 9.51
C PHE A 148 4.09 9.64 9.96
N THR A 149 3.37 9.90 11.05
CA THR A 149 3.23 11.23 11.63
C THR A 149 3.01 11.13 13.15
N SER A 150 3.61 12.06 13.88
CA SER A 150 3.41 12.23 15.32
C SER A 150 2.54 13.44 15.67
N ALA A 151 1.78 13.94 14.69
CA ALA A 151 0.89 15.10 14.83
C ALA A 151 -0.58 14.72 15.08
N LEU A 152 -0.98 13.48 14.73
CA LEU A 152 -2.36 13.02 14.86
C LEU A 152 -2.73 12.73 16.31
N GLY A 153 -3.97 13.06 16.69
CA GLY A 153 -4.53 12.87 18.02
C GLY A 153 -4.46 14.11 18.92
N GLN A 154 -5.24 14.09 20.01
CA GLN A 154 -5.12 15.04 21.11
C GLN A 154 -5.20 14.31 22.46
N PRO A 155 -4.07 14.18 23.20
CA PRO A 155 -2.72 14.64 22.82
C PRO A 155 -2.17 13.92 21.57
N PRO A 156 -1.19 14.51 20.85
CA PRO A 156 -0.61 13.87 19.67
C PRO A 156 0.06 12.54 20.01
N VAL A 157 -0.28 11.50 19.25
CA VAL A 157 0.30 10.16 19.38
C VAL A 157 1.69 10.16 18.76
N GLN A 158 2.71 9.87 19.57
CA GLN A 158 4.09 9.79 19.08
C GLN A 158 4.34 8.47 18.35
N THR A 159 5.21 8.51 17.34
CA THR A 159 5.67 7.31 16.65
C THR A 159 6.87 6.74 17.36
N VAL A 160 6.65 5.74 18.22
CA VAL A 160 7.66 5.14 19.10
C VAL A 160 7.47 3.63 19.23
N MET A 161 8.54 2.92 19.50
CA MET A 161 8.52 1.51 19.90
C MET A 161 9.16 1.33 21.27
N VAL A 162 8.73 0.32 22.01
CA VAL A 162 9.30 -0.01 23.32
C VAL A 162 10.11 -1.28 23.21
N LEU A 163 11.44 -1.17 23.31
CA LEU A 163 12.39 -2.27 23.20
C LEU A 163 13.07 -2.48 24.56
N GLU A 164 12.99 -3.69 25.13
CA GLU A 164 13.48 -3.97 26.50
C GLU A 164 13.11 -2.88 27.54
N LEU A 165 11.83 -2.47 27.56
CA LEU A 165 11.29 -1.43 28.45
C LEU A 165 11.85 0.00 28.24
N ALA A 166 12.59 0.24 27.15
CA ALA A 166 13.06 1.58 26.76
C ALA A 166 12.31 2.07 25.52
N GLU A 167 12.00 3.36 25.50
CA GLU A 167 11.39 4.01 24.33
C GLU A 167 12.45 4.29 23.27
N VAL A 168 12.15 3.92 22.02
CA VAL A 168 12.99 4.14 20.84
C VAL A 168 12.16 4.82 19.75
N THR A 169 12.70 5.90 19.20
CA THR A 169 12.14 6.53 17.99
C THR A 169 12.68 5.79 16.76
N PRO A 170 11.83 5.09 15.98
CA PRO A 170 12.28 4.37 14.80
C PRO A 170 12.69 5.33 13.67
N THR A 171 13.56 4.87 12.79
CA THR A 171 13.72 5.48 11.46
C THR A 171 12.51 5.14 10.60
N LEU A 172 12.01 6.12 9.82
CA LEU A 172 10.74 6.01 9.13
C LEU A 172 10.94 6.08 7.61
N THR A 173 10.44 5.08 6.89
CA THR A 173 10.34 5.08 5.43
C THR A 173 8.87 5.15 5.04
N GLN A 174 8.48 6.19 4.31
CA GLN A 174 7.11 6.39 3.85
C GLN A 174 6.80 5.48 2.65
N GLY A 175 5.52 5.28 2.38
CA GLY A 175 5.04 4.50 1.23
C GLY A 175 4.01 5.28 0.43
N SER A 176 3.53 4.68 -0.65
CA SER A 176 2.48 5.28 -1.48
C SER A 176 1.63 4.20 -2.13
N ILE A 177 0.36 4.54 -2.39
CA ILE A 177 -0.50 3.79 -3.29
C ILE A 177 -0.59 4.54 -4.61
N LEU A 178 -0.25 3.86 -5.70
CA LEU A 178 -0.41 4.38 -7.06
C LEU A 178 -1.83 4.10 -7.54
N VAL A 179 -2.54 5.15 -7.96
CA VAL A 179 -3.83 5.01 -8.63
C VAL A 179 -3.58 4.70 -10.10
N THR A 180 -4.05 3.54 -10.53
CA THR A 180 -4.06 3.06 -11.91
C THR A 180 -5.50 3.00 -12.41
N GLU A 181 -5.67 2.52 -13.63
CA GLU A 181 -6.93 2.12 -14.24
C GLU A 181 -7.09 0.59 -14.17
N PRO A 182 -8.31 0.04 -14.30
CA PRO A 182 -8.55 -1.38 -14.51
C PRO A 182 -7.95 -1.86 -15.83
N LEU A 183 -7.61 -3.15 -15.89
CA LEU A 183 -7.21 -3.78 -17.15
C LEU A 183 -8.44 -3.92 -18.05
N PHE A 184 -8.23 -3.83 -19.36
CA PHE A 184 -9.31 -3.97 -20.34
C PHE A 184 -8.88 -4.75 -21.57
N LEU A 185 -9.86 -5.18 -22.37
CA LEU A 185 -9.61 -5.77 -23.68
C LEU A 185 -9.94 -4.73 -24.77
N ARG A 186 -8.89 -4.08 -25.30
CA ARG A 186 -9.04 -3.08 -26.36
C ARG A 186 -9.81 -3.64 -27.56
N GLY A 187 -10.91 -2.99 -27.92
CA GLY A 187 -11.81 -3.41 -28.99
C GLY A 187 -12.96 -4.35 -28.60
N ASP A 188 -13.13 -4.71 -27.32
CA ASP A 188 -14.30 -5.45 -26.80
C ASP A 188 -15.26 -4.51 -26.05
N LEU A 189 -15.92 -3.63 -26.82
CA LEU A 189 -16.71 -2.51 -26.31
C LEU A 189 -17.96 -2.92 -25.55
N ASN A 190 -18.48 -4.12 -25.84
CA ASN A 190 -19.62 -4.70 -25.13
C ASN A 190 -19.21 -5.66 -24.00
N GLN A 191 -17.91 -5.79 -23.73
CA GLN A 191 -17.33 -6.63 -22.68
C GLN A 191 -17.77 -8.11 -22.76
N SER A 192 -17.84 -8.65 -23.97
CA SER A 192 -18.21 -10.06 -24.21
C SER A 192 -17.04 -11.03 -23.99
N GLY A 193 -15.83 -10.51 -23.79
CA GLY A 193 -14.56 -11.23 -23.77
C GLY A 193 -13.98 -11.50 -25.17
N THR A 194 -14.63 -11.03 -26.25
CA THR A 194 -14.17 -11.25 -27.62
C THR A 194 -14.47 -10.08 -28.53
N ILE A 195 -13.49 -9.70 -29.36
CA ILE A 195 -13.67 -8.67 -30.38
C ILE A 195 -14.55 -9.19 -31.53
N SER A 196 -15.65 -8.49 -31.81
CA SER A 196 -16.65 -8.88 -32.80
C SER A 196 -17.15 -7.70 -33.66
N LEU A 197 -17.98 -8.00 -34.66
CA LEU A 197 -18.59 -6.98 -35.50
C LEU A 197 -19.49 -6.04 -34.67
N LEU A 198 -20.08 -6.57 -33.60
CA LEU A 198 -20.96 -5.80 -32.73
C LEU A 198 -20.19 -4.66 -32.05
N ASP A 199 -18.94 -4.90 -31.67
CA ASP A 199 -18.08 -3.90 -31.03
C ASP A 199 -17.78 -2.73 -31.95
N GLY A 200 -17.45 -3.00 -33.22
CA GLY A 200 -17.24 -1.93 -34.20
C GLY A 200 -18.52 -1.15 -34.54
N VAL A 201 -19.69 -1.81 -34.55
CA VAL A 201 -20.97 -1.09 -34.71
C VAL A 201 -21.26 -0.23 -33.48
N LEU A 202 -21.03 -0.74 -32.28
CA LEU A 202 -21.20 0.00 -31.02
C LEU A 202 -20.29 1.23 -30.97
N LEU A 203 -19.02 1.07 -31.37
CA LEU A 203 -18.06 2.17 -31.46
C LEU A 203 -18.58 3.29 -32.37
N LEU A 204 -19.10 2.94 -33.56
CA LEU A 204 -19.70 3.91 -34.48
C LEU A 204 -20.87 4.69 -33.83
N TYR A 205 -21.70 4.02 -33.04
CA TYR A 205 -22.83 4.66 -32.34
C TYR A 205 -22.33 5.63 -31.27
N ARG A 206 -21.34 5.23 -30.46
CA ARG A 206 -20.73 6.07 -29.42
C ARG A 206 -20.05 7.31 -30.00
N VAL A 207 -19.14 7.16 -30.96
CA VAL A 207 -18.39 8.29 -31.56
C VAL A 207 -19.29 9.20 -32.42
N SER A 208 -20.45 8.72 -32.86
CA SER A 208 -21.47 9.54 -33.53
C SER A 208 -22.44 10.24 -32.57
N GLY A 209 -22.32 10.00 -31.25
CA GLY A 209 -23.22 10.53 -30.23
C GLY A 209 -24.65 9.95 -30.29
N LEU A 210 -24.82 8.80 -30.94
CA LEU A 210 -26.09 8.06 -30.99
C LEU A 210 -26.28 7.16 -29.76
N GLU A 211 -25.19 6.91 -29.03
CA GLU A 211 -25.15 6.19 -27.76
C GLU A 211 -24.22 6.93 -26.79
N SER A 212 -24.46 6.78 -25.49
CA SER A 212 -23.57 7.33 -24.46
C SER A 212 -22.19 6.64 -24.54
N PRO A 213 -21.10 7.34 -24.19
CA PRO A 213 -19.79 6.71 -24.01
C PRO A 213 -19.85 5.52 -23.06
N GLY A 214 -18.98 4.54 -23.29
CA GLY A 214 -18.82 3.39 -22.41
C GLY A 214 -18.18 3.77 -21.07
N SER A 215 -18.07 2.79 -20.17
CA SER A 215 -17.33 2.94 -18.91
C SER A 215 -15.81 2.93 -19.09
N CYS A 216 -15.33 2.46 -20.24
CA CYS A 216 -13.91 2.36 -20.55
C CYS A 216 -13.63 3.01 -21.90
N ASN A 217 -13.07 4.21 -21.90
CA ASN A 217 -12.80 4.94 -23.13
C ASN A 217 -11.49 4.45 -23.79
N ASP A 218 -10.53 3.94 -23.02
CA ASP A 218 -9.30 3.34 -23.58
C ASP A 218 -9.57 2.04 -24.34
N ALA A 219 -10.65 1.31 -23.97
CA ALA A 219 -11.08 0.16 -24.75
C ALA A 219 -11.69 0.56 -26.11
N ASP A 220 -12.23 1.78 -26.20
CA ASP A 220 -12.87 2.34 -27.40
C ASP A 220 -11.85 3.01 -28.33
N ASP A 221 -10.68 3.42 -27.82
CA ASP A 221 -9.54 3.96 -28.58
C ASP A 221 -8.77 2.79 -29.19
N ILE A 222 -9.07 2.46 -30.44
CA ILE A 222 -8.59 1.22 -31.06
C ILE A 222 -7.18 1.39 -31.58
N ASN A 223 -6.80 2.59 -31.99
CA ASN A 223 -5.47 2.85 -32.54
C ASN A 223 -4.50 3.45 -31.50
N ASP A 224 -4.94 3.63 -30.26
CA ASP A 224 -4.13 4.04 -29.11
C ASP A 224 -3.47 5.40 -29.35
N ASP A 225 -4.26 6.35 -29.88
CA ASP A 225 -3.77 7.69 -30.22
C ASP A 225 -4.26 8.81 -29.28
N GLY A 226 -5.03 8.45 -28.26
CA GLY A 226 -5.59 9.31 -27.23
C GLY A 226 -6.83 10.09 -27.69
N VAL A 227 -7.42 9.75 -28.84
CA VAL A 227 -8.56 10.49 -29.41
C VAL A 227 -9.62 9.56 -29.97
N LEU A 228 -10.77 9.48 -29.29
CA LEU A 228 -11.94 8.74 -29.79
C LEU A 228 -12.57 9.41 -31.01
N THR A 229 -12.49 8.73 -32.16
CA THR A 229 -13.04 9.18 -33.44
C THR A 229 -13.65 8.05 -34.26
N ILE A 230 -14.21 8.38 -35.43
CA ILE A 230 -14.60 7.36 -36.42
C ILE A 230 -13.39 6.60 -36.99
N GLY A 231 -12.17 7.13 -36.80
CA GLY A 231 -10.91 6.47 -37.18
C GLY A 231 -10.74 5.14 -36.46
N ASP A 232 -11.11 5.07 -35.19
CA ASP A 232 -11.05 3.88 -34.35
C ASP A 232 -11.92 2.74 -34.89
N ALA A 233 -13.17 3.06 -35.27
CA ALA A 233 -14.07 2.11 -35.89
C ALA A 233 -13.52 1.60 -37.24
N VAL A 234 -12.93 2.49 -38.04
CA VAL A 234 -12.28 2.09 -39.30
C VAL A 234 -11.09 1.18 -39.02
N TYR A 235 -10.26 1.49 -38.02
CA TYR A 235 -9.12 0.67 -37.63
C TYR A 235 -9.58 -0.74 -37.21
N LEU A 236 -10.61 -0.83 -36.37
CA LEU A 236 -11.18 -2.09 -35.91
C LEU A 236 -11.68 -2.96 -37.07
N PHE A 237 -12.45 -2.39 -38.01
CA PHE A 237 -12.93 -3.14 -39.17
C PHE A 237 -11.81 -3.55 -40.13
N GLN A 238 -10.78 -2.70 -40.28
CA GLN A 238 -9.61 -3.04 -41.09
C GLN A 238 -8.88 -4.26 -40.52
N TYR A 239 -8.65 -4.27 -39.21
CA TYR A 239 -8.08 -5.40 -38.48
C TYR A 239 -8.92 -6.67 -38.68
N MET A 240 -10.24 -6.59 -38.48
CA MET A 240 -11.14 -7.75 -38.55
C MET A 240 -11.32 -8.34 -39.96
N PHE A 241 -11.48 -7.51 -40.98
CA PHE A 241 -11.96 -7.97 -42.30
C PHE A 241 -10.94 -7.87 -43.42
N THR A 242 -9.92 -7.04 -43.28
CA THR A 242 -8.97 -6.76 -44.37
C THR A 242 -7.53 -7.09 -44.03
N GLY A 243 -7.27 -7.60 -42.82
CA GLY A 243 -5.91 -7.90 -42.35
C GLY A 243 -5.08 -6.63 -42.15
N GLY A 244 -5.70 -5.58 -41.62
CA GLY A 244 -5.03 -4.33 -41.23
C GLY A 244 -3.98 -4.55 -40.13
N ALA A 245 -3.38 -3.45 -39.67
CA ALA A 245 -2.42 -3.52 -38.56
C ALA A 245 -3.08 -4.13 -37.31
N PRO A 246 -2.33 -4.90 -36.50
CA PRO A 246 -2.83 -5.37 -35.21
C PRO A 246 -3.29 -4.20 -34.33
N ILE A 247 -4.31 -4.44 -33.51
CA ILE A 247 -4.73 -3.49 -32.48
C ILE A 247 -3.58 -3.36 -31.45
N PRO A 248 -3.07 -2.15 -31.16
CA PRO A 248 -2.05 -1.94 -30.13
C PRO A 248 -2.49 -2.49 -28.78
N GLY A 249 -1.56 -3.05 -28.02
CA GLY A 249 -1.83 -3.66 -26.71
C GLY A 249 -2.72 -4.92 -26.71
N SER A 250 -3.46 -5.22 -27.80
CA SER A 250 -4.38 -6.35 -27.85
C SER A 250 -3.65 -7.67 -27.99
N THR A 251 -3.57 -8.42 -26.89
CA THR A 251 -3.01 -9.79 -26.87
C THR A 251 -4.10 -10.86 -26.87
N GLY A 252 -5.38 -10.45 -26.99
CA GLY A 252 -6.52 -11.32 -26.69
C GLY A 252 -6.69 -11.60 -25.19
N GLN A 253 -5.99 -10.84 -24.35
CA GLN A 253 -6.11 -10.85 -22.89
C GLN A 253 -6.23 -9.40 -22.41
N CYS A 254 -6.80 -9.23 -21.22
CA CYS A 254 -6.84 -7.95 -20.53
C CYS A 254 -5.42 -7.39 -20.34
N GLY A 255 -5.26 -6.10 -20.61
CA GLY A 255 -3.99 -5.40 -20.45
C GLY A 255 -4.20 -3.96 -20.03
N PRO A 256 -3.14 -3.29 -19.55
CA PRO A 256 -3.20 -1.86 -19.24
C PRO A 256 -3.22 -1.03 -20.52
N ASP A 257 -3.62 0.22 -20.42
CA ASP A 257 -3.39 1.20 -21.47
C ASP A 257 -1.87 1.41 -21.69
N GLN A 258 -1.45 1.46 -22.95
CA GLN A 258 -0.05 1.67 -23.31
C GLN A 258 0.30 3.16 -23.34
N THR A 259 -0.70 4.04 -23.44
CA THR A 259 -0.54 5.50 -23.48
C THR A 259 -1.05 6.25 -22.25
N GLY A 260 -1.48 5.54 -21.18
CA GLY A 260 -2.23 5.88 -19.94
C GLY A 260 -2.18 7.28 -19.30
N ASN A 261 -1.95 8.33 -20.07
CA ASN A 261 -1.87 9.74 -19.70
C ASN A 261 -2.25 10.63 -20.91
N ASP A 262 -3.14 10.15 -21.77
CA ASP A 262 -3.61 10.90 -22.95
C ASP A 262 -4.98 11.58 -22.74
N GLY A 263 -5.62 11.35 -21.58
CA GLY A 263 -6.87 12.00 -21.18
C GLY A 263 -8.12 11.18 -21.50
N LEU A 264 -7.95 9.99 -22.05
CA LEU A 264 -8.91 8.91 -21.94
C LEU A 264 -8.66 8.16 -20.62
N ASP A 265 -9.70 7.48 -20.15
CA ASP A 265 -9.67 6.77 -18.87
C ASP A 265 -10.65 5.58 -18.92
N CYS A 266 -10.29 4.56 -18.16
CA CYS A 266 -11.08 3.37 -17.97
C CYS A 266 -11.59 3.35 -16.54
N VAL A 267 -12.90 3.57 -16.36
CA VAL A 267 -13.50 3.56 -15.02
C VAL A 267 -13.82 2.14 -14.59
N GLU A 268 -14.31 1.32 -15.52
CA GLU A 268 -14.77 -0.04 -15.23
C GLU A 268 -14.70 -0.91 -16.50
N PHE A 269 -14.18 -2.13 -16.35
CA PHE A 269 -14.18 -3.16 -17.39
C PHE A 269 -14.38 -4.55 -16.78
N LEU A 270 -15.65 -4.93 -16.58
CA LEU A 270 -16.06 -6.12 -15.81
C LEU A 270 -15.55 -7.45 -16.35
N ALA A 271 -15.21 -7.52 -17.65
CA ALA A 271 -14.67 -8.74 -18.23
C ALA A 271 -13.22 -9.03 -17.79
N CYS A 272 -12.57 -8.10 -17.08
CA CYS A 272 -11.18 -8.18 -16.65
C CYS A 272 -10.97 -8.13 -15.12
N ASP A 273 -12.08 -8.13 -14.36
CA ASP A 273 -12.09 -8.19 -12.88
C ASP A 273 -12.01 -9.63 -12.33
#